data_AF-A0A168KE34-F1
#
_entry.id   AF-A0A168KE34-F1
#
_cell.length_a   1.000
_cell.length_b   1.000
_cell.length_c   1.000
_cell.angle_alpha   90.00
_cell.angle_beta   90.00
_cell.angle_gamma   90.00
#
_symmetry.space_group_name_H-M   'P 1'
#
loop_
_entity.id
_entity.type
_entity.pdbx_description
1 polymer ?
#
loop_
_entity_poly.entity_id
_entity_poly.type
_entity_poly.pdbx_seq_one_letter_code
_entity_poly.pdbx_strand_id
1 'polypeptide(L)'
;MNIAADWFKVNTDLRSIKSTTAQVQEELQSLHEMVHNAQQMAVLERLDIAKGASFDSNSDEHEPTCLANTRVELLEEIQNWAADSSAEPILWLNGMAGTGKSTISRTIAESFAAQGRLGASFFFKRGETDRGTIAKFFPTLAADLHKEYTRAI
;
A
#
# COMPACT_ATOMS: atom_id res chain seq x y z
N MET A 1 26.03 -26.38 56.59
CA MET A 1 25.93 -25.97 55.17
C MET A 1 25.01 -26.98 54.48
N ASN A 2 23.83 -26.58 54.00
CA ASN A 2 22.85 -27.50 53.43
C ASN A 2 22.93 -27.45 51.90
N ILE A 3 23.83 -28.26 51.35
CA ILE A 3 24.19 -28.31 49.93
C ILE A 3 22.95 -28.52 49.04
N ALA A 4 21.93 -29.24 49.52
CA ALA A 4 20.70 -29.48 48.78
C ALA A 4 19.82 -28.22 48.66
N ALA A 5 19.72 -27.42 49.73
CA ALA A 5 18.98 -26.15 49.71
C ALA A 5 19.69 -25.11 48.83
N ASP A 6 21.03 -25.06 48.92
CA ASP A 6 21.85 -24.19 48.07
C ASP A 6 21.72 -24.58 46.59
N TRP A 7 21.76 -25.88 46.27
CA TRP A 7 21.54 -26.38 44.90
C TRP A 7 20.14 -26.08 44.37
N PHE A 8 19.10 -26.25 45.18
CA PHE A 8 17.72 -25.96 44.79
C PHE A 8 17.53 -24.47 44.46
N LYS A 9 18.13 -23.59 45.28
CA LYS A 9 18.14 -22.14 45.03
C LYS A 9 18.83 -21.81 43.72
N VAL A 10 20.05 -22.32 43.50
CA VAL A 10 20.81 -22.10 42.25
C VAL A 10 20.02 -22.58 41.02
N ASN A 11 19.36 -23.74 41.08
CA ASN A 11 18.57 -24.25 39.97
C ASN A 11 17.30 -23.40 39.70
N THR A 12 16.71 -22.83 40.75
CA THR A 12 15.55 -21.93 40.63
C THR A 12 15.98 -20.60 40.01
N ASP A 13 17.08 -20.01 40.49
CA ASP A 13 17.65 -18.78 39.93
C ASP A 13 18.03 -18.98 38.46
N LEU A 14 18.64 -20.12 38.10
CA LEU A 14 18.98 -20.45 36.72
C LEU A 14 17.75 -20.53 35.80
N ARG A 15 16.64 -21.09 36.28
CA ARG A 15 15.38 -21.13 35.53
C ARG A 15 14.81 -19.73 35.34
N SER A 16 14.84 -18.90 36.40
CA SER A 16 14.40 -17.51 36.34
C SER A 16 15.22 -16.72 35.33
N ILE A 17 16.55 -16.82 35.36
CA ILE A 17 17.45 -16.15 34.41
C ILE A 17 17.11 -16.58 32.98
N LYS A 18 16.97 -17.89 32.72
CA LYS A 18 16.60 -18.39 31.38
C LYS A 18 15.27 -17.81 30.89
N SER A 19 14.27 -17.76 31.76
CA SER A 19 12.96 -17.17 31.44
C SER A 19 13.09 -15.68 31.11
N THR A 20 13.80 -14.91 31.95
CA THR A 20 14.02 -13.48 31.72
C THR A 20 14.81 -13.23 30.43
N THR A 21 15.83 -14.05 30.13
CA THR A 21 16.60 -13.90 28.88
C THR A 21 15.74 -14.18 27.64
N ALA A 22 14.83 -15.15 27.70
CA ALA A 22 13.90 -15.42 26.60
C ALA A 22 12.94 -14.24 26.39
N GLN A 23 12.36 -13.71 27.47
CA GLN A 23 11.46 -12.57 27.41
C GLN A 23 12.16 -11.32 26.84
N VAL A 24 13.37 -11.00 27.33
CA VAL A 24 14.17 -9.88 26.81
C VAL A 24 14.49 -10.08 25.32
N GLN A 25 14.72 -11.32 24.89
CA GLN A 25 14.99 -11.62 23.49
C GLN A 25 13.76 -11.39 22.60
N GLU A 26 12.57 -11.77 23.05
CA GLU A 26 11.31 -11.48 22.34
C GLU A 26 11.04 -9.97 22.28
N GLU A 27 11.23 -9.26 23.39
CA GLU A 27 11.08 -7.80 23.44
C GLU A 27 12.07 -7.08 22.51
N LEU A 28 13.32 -7.54 22.44
CA LEU A 28 14.32 -7.01 21.51
C LEU A 28 13.96 -7.26 20.04
N GLN A 29 13.37 -8.40 19.71
CA GLN A 29 12.90 -8.69 18.35
C GLN A 29 11.77 -7.75 17.95
N SER A 30 10.78 -7.57 18.83
CA SER A 30 9.68 -6.63 18.60
C SER A 30 10.18 -5.18 18.47
N LEU A 31 11.13 -4.77 19.32
CA LEU A 31 11.76 -3.45 19.21
C LEU A 31 12.49 -3.26 17.88
N HIS A 32 13.21 -4.29 17.40
CA HIS A 32 13.90 -4.22 16.12
C HIS A 32 12.94 -3.99 14.96
N GLU A 33 11.81 -4.71 14.93
CA GLU A 33 10.77 -4.55 13.92
C GLU A 33 10.14 -3.15 13.97
N MET A 34 9.80 -2.65 15.16
CA MET A 34 9.26 -1.30 15.31
C MET A 34 10.23 -0.21 14.83
N VAL A 35 11.52 -0.33 15.15
CA VAL A 35 12.55 0.61 14.67
C VAL A 35 12.68 0.57 13.16
N HIS A 36 12.70 -0.63 12.56
CA HIS A 36 12.77 -0.79 11.11
C HIS A 36 11.56 -0.15 10.41
N ASN A 37 10.35 -0.40 10.92
CA ASN A 37 9.12 0.19 10.37
C ASN A 37 9.12 1.72 10.50
N ALA A 38 9.56 2.25 11.64
CA ALA A 38 9.68 3.69 11.85
C ALA A 38 10.69 4.34 10.88
N GLN A 39 11.80 3.66 10.60
CA GLN A 39 12.77 4.13 9.60
C GLN A 39 12.19 4.14 8.19
N GLN A 40 11.45 3.11 7.79
CA GLN A 40 10.78 3.06 6.48
C GLN A 40 9.74 4.17 6.34
N MET A 41 8.92 4.39 7.37
CA MET A 41 7.97 5.53 7.44
C MET A 41 8.66 6.86 7.24
N ALA A 42 9.75 7.11 7.96
CA ALA A 42 10.49 8.37 7.87
C ALA A 42 11.07 8.63 6.46
N VAL A 43 11.42 7.59 5.70
CA VAL A 43 11.86 7.73 4.31
C VAL A 43 10.68 8.10 3.40
N LEU A 44 9.53 7.46 3.58
CA LEU A 44 8.34 7.69 2.76
C LEU A 44 7.73 9.07 2.99
N GLU A 45 7.74 9.57 4.22
CA GLU A 45 7.30 10.94 4.54
C GLU A 45 8.14 12.03 3.84
N ARG A 46 9.35 11.69 3.40
CA ARG A 46 10.24 12.59 2.66
C ARG A 46 10.03 12.56 1.15
N LEU A 47 9.22 11.65 0.64
CA LEU A 47 8.91 11.59 -0.79
C LEU A 47 8.09 12.80 -1.19
N ASP A 48 8.54 13.52 -2.21
CA ASP A 48 7.77 14.60 -2.82
C ASP A 48 6.68 14.02 -3.70
N ILE A 49 5.53 13.74 -3.09
CA ILE A 49 4.36 13.16 -3.75
C ILE A 49 3.47 14.24 -4.39
N ALA A 50 2.77 13.87 -5.45
CA ALA A 50 1.76 14.73 -6.05
C ALA A 50 0.45 14.62 -5.27
N LYS A 51 0.14 15.65 -4.47
CA LYS A 51 -1.16 15.73 -3.81
C LYS A 51 -2.27 15.74 -4.86
N GLY A 52 -3.32 14.95 -4.64
CA GLY A 52 -4.44 14.88 -5.58
C GLY A 52 -4.24 13.88 -6.74
N ALA A 53 -3.10 13.22 -6.86
CA ALA A 53 -2.85 12.35 -8.02
C ALA A 53 -3.55 10.99 -7.92
N SER A 54 -3.76 10.47 -6.71
CA SER A 54 -4.45 9.20 -6.46
C SER A 54 -5.96 9.35 -6.70
N PHE A 55 -6.61 8.26 -7.13
CA PHE A 55 -8.03 8.25 -7.52
C PHE A 55 -8.98 8.69 -6.40
N ASP A 56 -8.61 8.40 -5.16
CA ASP A 56 -9.36 8.62 -3.90
C ASP A 56 -8.98 9.93 -3.20
N SER A 57 -8.23 10.80 -3.88
CA SER A 57 -7.84 12.07 -3.28
C SER A 57 -9.03 13.02 -3.14
N ASN A 58 -9.12 13.72 -2.00
CA ASN A 58 -10.22 14.66 -1.70
C ASN A 58 -10.40 15.76 -2.77
N SER A 59 -9.33 16.14 -3.49
CA SER A 59 -9.43 17.12 -4.58
C SER A 59 -10.20 16.61 -5.79
N ASP A 60 -10.27 15.30 -5.94
CA ASP A 60 -10.84 14.59 -7.08
C ASP A 60 -12.11 13.79 -6.68
N GLU A 61 -12.60 13.94 -5.44
CA GLU A 61 -13.81 13.26 -4.91
C GLU A 61 -15.06 13.50 -5.79
N HIS A 62 -15.08 14.61 -6.52
CA HIS A 62 -16.18 14.98 -7.41
C HIS A 62 -15.93 14.60 -8.88
N GLU A 63 -14.80 13.98 -9.20
CA GLU A 63 -14.52 13.59 -10.57
C GLU A 63 -15.39 12.39 -10.97
N PRO A 64 -16.03 12.44 -12.15
CA PRO A 64 -17.06 11.49 -12.50
C PRO A 64 -16.47 10.09 -12.76
N THR A 65 -17.16 9.09 -12.23
CA THR A 65 -17.08 7.69 -12.68
C THR A 65 -18.13 7.43 -13.76
N CYS A 66 -18.07 6.25 -14.39
CA CYS A 66 -19.05 5.87 -15.39
C CYS A 66 -20.44 5.87 -14.76
N LEU A 67 -21.42 6.43 -15.48
CA LEU A 67 -22.82 6.34 -15.06
C LEU A 67 -23.23 4.87 -14.96
N ALA A 68 -24.10 4.57 -14.00
CA ALA A 68 -24.62 3.23 -13.81
C ALA A 68 -25.15 2.63 -15.12
N ASN A 69 -24.83 1.37 -15.37
CA ASN A 69 -25.22 0.61 -16.57
C ASN A 69 -24.69 1.19 -17.90
N THR A 70 -23.65 2.02 -17.88
CA THR A 70 -22.94 2.46 -19.09
C THR A 70 -21.57 1.79 -19.19
N ARG A 71 -21.06 1.61 -20.42
CA ARG A 71 -19.73 1.04 -20.70
C ARG A 71 -19.49 -0.35 -20.06
N VAL A 72 -20.56 -1.08 -19.75
CA VAL A 72 -20.52 -2.35 -19.00
C VAL A 72 -19.57 -3.36 -19.65
N GLU A 73 -19.74 -3.62 -20.94
CA GLU A 73 -18.91 -4.59 -21.69
C GLU A 73 -17.42 -4.23 -21.64
N LEU A 74 -17.08 -2.94 -21.80
CA LEU A 74 -15.69 -2.48 -21.75
C LEU A 74 -15.10 -2.55 -20.34
N LEU A 75 -15.89 -2.23 -19.32
CA LEU A 75 -15.45 -2.35 -17.93
C LEU A 75 -15.22 -3.82 -17.55
N GLU A 76 -16.07 -4.73 -18.04
CA GLU A 76 -15.90 -6.17 -17.87
C GLU A 76 -14.65 -6.69 -18.59
N GLU A 77 -14.40 -6.24 -19.83
CA GLU A 77 -13.19 -6.58 -20.59
C GLU A 77 -11.91 -6.19 -19.83
N ILE A 78 -11.84 -4.97 -19.28
CA ILE A 78 -10.69 -4.51 -18.50
C ILE A 78 -10.53 -5.32 -17.21
N GLN A 79 -11.63 -5.68 -16.54
CA GLN A 79 -11.58 -6.50 -15.33
C GLN A 79 -11.07 -7.92 -15.62
N ASN A 80 -11.51 -8.52 -16.73
CA ASN A 80 -11.05 -9.83 -17.19
C ASN A 80 -9.57 -9.79 -17.56
N TRP A 81 -9.13 -8.76 -18.31
CA TRP A 81 -7.72 -8.53 -18.60
C TRP A 81 -6.87 -8.46 -17.33
N ALA A 82 -7.30 -7.69 -16.32
CA ALA A 82 -6.56 -7.55 -15.07
C ALA A 82 -6.58 -8.81 -14.17
N ALA A 83 -7.50 -9.74 -14.41
CA ALA A 83 -7.57 -11.01 -13.70
C ALA A 83 -6.77 -12.14 -14.39
N ASP A 84 -6.41 -11.96 -15.66
CA ASP A 84 -5.67 -12.94 -16.43
C ASP A 84 -4.16 -12.79 -16.21
N SER A 85 -3.55 -13.78 -15.53
CA SER A 85 -2.11 -13.82 -15.29
C SER A 85 -1.26 -13.99 -16.55
N SER A 86 -1.87 -14.36 -17.67
CA SER A 86 -1.21 -14.50 -18.98
C SER A 86 -1.36 -13.26 -19.87
N ALA A 87 -2.17 -12.28 -19.46
CA ALA A 87 -2.35 -11.06 -20.21
C ALA A 87 -1.11 -10.15 -20.14
N GLU A 88 -0.98 -9.28 -21.14
CA GLU A 88 0.07 -8.27 -21.18
C GLU A 88 -0.05 -7.29 -19.99
N PRO A 89 1.06 -6.83 -19.40
CA PRO A 89 1.04 -6.01 -18.18
C PRO A 89 0.56 -4.57 -18.38
N ILE A 90 0.35 -4.13 -19.63
CA ILE A 90 -0.09 -2.77 -19.97
C ILE A 90 -1.33 -2.85 -20.87
N LEU A 91 -2.44 -2.29 -20.40
CA LEU A 91 -3.64 -2.04 -21.20
C LEU A 91 -3.64 -0.60 -21.72
N TRP A 92 -3.74 -0.45 -23.04
CA TRP A 92 -3.87 0.87 -23.67
C TRP A 92 -5.34 1.15 -24.02
N LEU A 93 -5.99 2.05 -23.29
CA LEU A 93 -7.33 2.54 -23.63
C LEU A 93 -7.25 3.73 -24.60
N ASN A 94 -7.48 3.48 -25.90
CA ASN A 94 -7.50 4.52 -26.92
C ASN A 94 -8.93 4.96 -27.29
N GLY A 95 -9.07 6.16 -27.86
CA GLY A 95 -10.35 6.69 -28.32
C GLY A 95 -10.34 8.20 -28.49
N MET A 96 -11.36 8.73 -29.16
CA MET A 96 -11.50 10.16 -29.45
C MET A 96 -11.46 11.03 -28.18
N ALA A 97 -11.02 12.27 -28.29
CA ALA A 97 -11.07 13.22 -27.18
C ALA A 97 -12.52 13.38 -26.68
N GLY A 98 -12.70 13.51 -25.36
CA GLY A 98 -14.04 13.68 -24.76
C GLY A 98 -14.89 12.41 -24.63
N THR A 99 -14.40 11.22 -25.02
CA THR A 99 -15.20 9.98 -24.91
C THR A 99 -15.23 9.34 -23.52
N GLY A 100 -14.68 10.00 -22.50
CA GLY A 100 -14.70 9.51 -21.11
C GLY A 100 -13.63 8.49 -20.74
N LYS A 101 -12.47 8.46 -21.42
CA LYS A 101 -11.37 7.53 -21.08
C LYS A 101 -10.91 7.66 -19.61
N SER A 102 -10.70 8.89 -19.13
CA SER A 102 -10.32 9.13 -17.73
C SER A 102 -11.41 8.67 -16.75
N THR A 103 -12.69 8.85 -17.11
CA THR A 103 -13.85 8.37 -16.36
C THR A 103 -13.87 6.85 -16.26
N ILE A 104 -13.54 6.13 -17.34
CA ILE A 104 -13.40 4.67 -17.35
C ILE A 104 -12.26 4.25 -16.40
N SER A 105 -11.08 4.87 -16.53
CA SER A 105 -9.93 4.56 -15.67
C SER A 105 -10.22 4.81 -14.19
N ARG A 106 -10.93 5.90 -13.84
CA ARG A 106 -11.37 6.16 -12.45
C ARG A 106 -12.33 5.07 -11.95
N THR A 107 -13.30 4.67 -12.77
CA THR A 107 -14.25 3.61 -12.42
C THR A 107 -13.55 2.28 -12.14
N ILE A 108 -12.54 1.93 -12.95
CA ILE A 108 -11.75 0.72 -12.73
C ILE A 108 -10.90 0.83 -11.46
N ALA A 109 -10.26 1.97 -11.22
CA ALA A 109 -9.48 2.20 -10.01
C ALA A 109 -10.35 2.07 -8.75
N GLU A 110 -11.53 2.71 -8.73
CA GLU A 110 -12.48 2.62 -7.63
C GLU A 110 -12.95 1.17 -7.39
N SER A 111 -13.31 0.45 -8.46
CA SER A 111 -13.70 -0.96 -8.39
C SER A 111 -12.58 -1.84 -7.81
N PHE A 112 -11.33 -1.66 -8.27
CA PHE A 112 -10.19 -2.43 -7.77
C PHE A 112 -9.81 -2.08 -6.34
N ALA A 113 -9.94 -0.81 -5.93
CA ALA A 113 -9.74 -0.42 -4.55
C ALA A 113 -10.78 -1.07 -3.63
N ALA A 114 -12.06 -1.06 -4.02
CA ALA A 114 -13.13 -1.72 -3.27
C ALA A 114 -12.93 -3.25 -3.16
N GLN A 115 -12.25 -3.85 -4.13
CA GLN A 115 -11.88 -5.28 -4.13
C GLN A 115 -10.56 -5.57 -3.40
N GLY A 116 -9.83 -4.57 -2.90
CA GLY A 116 -8.50 -4.74 -2.31
C GLY A 116 -7.42 -5.18 -3.31
N ARG A 117 -7.62 -4.88 -4.60
CA ARG A 117 -6.72 -5.27 -5.71
C ARG A 117 -5.91 -4.10 -6.28
N LEU A 118 -6.26 -2.86 -5.95
CA LEU A 118 -5.53 -1.68 -6.42
C LEU A 118 -4.29 -1.45 -5.54
N GLY A 119 -3.09 -1.56 -6.12
CA GLY A 119 -1.85 -1.26 -5.40
C GLY A 119 -1.52 0.23 -5.30
N ALA A 120 -1.74 0.98 -6.38
CA ALA A 120 -1.55 2.43 -6.44
C ALA A 120 -2.25 3.02 -7.67
N SER A 121 -2.43 4.33 -7.70
CA SER A 121 -2.98 5.04 -8.86
C SER A 121 -2.36 6.41 -9.05
N PHE A 122 -2.33 6.90 -10.29
CA PHE A 122 -1.87 8.25 -10.60
C PHE A 122 -2.59 8.81 -11.83
N PHE A 123 -3.28 9.93 -11.64
CA PHE A 123 -4.00 10.64 -12.70
C PHE A 123 -3.25 11.91 -13.07
N PHE A 124 -2.66 11.92 -14.26
CA PHE A 124 -2.02 13.10 -14.84
C PHE A 124 -3.07 14.17 -15.18
N LYS A 125 -2.76 15.43 -14.86
CA LYS A 125 -3.61 16.59 -15.14
C LYS A 125 -2.78 17.72 -15.71
N ARG A 126 -3.02 18.03 -16.99
CA ARG A 126 -2.30 19.10 -17.70
C ARG A 126 -2.66 20.46 -17.10
N GLY A 127 -1.65 21.29 -16.88
CA GLY A 127 -1.81 22.62 -16.28
C GLY A 127 -1.65 22.64 -14.76
N GLU A 128 -1.54 21.48 -14.10
CA GLU A 128 -1.17 21.38 -12.69
C GLU A 128 0.31 21.05 -12.56
N THR A 129 1.04 21.80 -11.72
CA THR A 129 2.49 21.68 -11.55
C THR A 129 2.91 20.26 -11.14
N ASP A 130 2.20 19.69 -10.17
CA ASP A 130 2.56 18.41 -9.54
C ASP A 130 2.08 17.19 -10.33
N ARG A 131 1.03 17.35 -11.15
CA ARG A 131 0.36 16.27 -11.90
C ARG A 131 0.54 16.38 -13.42
N GLY A 132 1.24 17.41 -13.89
CA GLY A 132 1.49 17.66 -15.31
C GLY A 132 2.77 17.01 -15.85
N THR A 133 3.65 16.50 -14.96
CA THR A 133 4.94 15.90 -15.33
C THR A 133 5.18 14.60 -14.58
N ILE A 134 6.19 13.83 -15.01
CA ILE A 134 6.56 12.55 -14.38
C ILE A 134 7.33 12.72 -13.06
N ALA A 135 7.75 13.93 -12.69
CA ALA A 135 8.66 14.16 -11.57
C ALA A 135 8.16 13.56 -10.24
N LYS A 136 6.85 13.64 -9.99
CA LYS A 136 6.20 13.10 -8.78
C LYS A 136 5.49 11.78 -8.99
N PHE A 137 5.56 11.19 -10.19
CA PHE A 137 4.87 9.94 -10.52
C PHE A 137 5.38 8.77 -9.66
N PHE A 138 6.67 8.44 -9.76
CA PHE A 138 7.25 7.32 -9.00
C PHE A 138 7.23 7.52 -7.48
N PRO A 139 7.56 8.71 -6.92
CA PRO A 139 7.43 8.95 -5.48
C PRO A 139 6.01 8.70 -4.96
N THR A 140 4.98 9.13 -5.73
CA THR A 140 3.57 8.91 -5.34
C THR A 140 3.21 7.43 -5.36
N LEU A 141 3.57 6.70 -6.42
CA LEU A 141 3.28 5.26 -6.49
C LEU A 141 4.00 4.48 -5.37
N ALA A 142 5.24 4.82 -5.04
CA ALA A 142 5.98 4.18 -3.96
C ALA A 142 5.30 4.42 -2.60
N ALA A 143 4.85 5.65 -2.34
CA ALA A 143 4.13 5.98 -1.13
C ALA A 143 2.78 5.24 -1.03
N ASP A 144 2.02 5.15 -2.12
CA ASP A 144 0.72 4.48 -2.14
C ASP A 144 0.86 2.96 -1.99
N LEU A 145 1.78 2.33 -2.72
CA LEU A 145 2.05 0.89 -2.60
C LEU A 145 2.42 0.48 -1.17
N HIS A 146 3.21 1.32 -0.50
CA HIS A 146 3.59 1.04 0.88
C HIS A 146 2.41 1.14 1.86
N LYS A 147 1.53 2.14 1.68
CA LYS A 147 0.30 2.25 2.48
C LYS A 147 -0.58 1.02 2.29
N GLU A 148 -0.77 0.56 1.05
CA GLU A 148 -1.58 -0.63 0.77
C GLU A 148 -0.95 -1.91 1.34
N TYR A 149 0.37 -2.08 1.24
CA TYR A 149 1.07 -3.21 1.87
C TYR A 149 0.86 -3.24 3.39
N THR A 150 0.91 -2.08 4.04
CA THR A 150 0.72 -1.96 5.50
C THR A 150 -0.71 -2.27 5.93
N ARG A 151 -1.72 -1.96 5.10
CA ARG A 151 -3.13 -2.30 5.37
C ARG A 151 -3.45 -3.79 5.23
N ALA A 152 -2.65 -4.53 4.46
CA ALA A 152 -2.86 -5.96 4.19
C ALA A 152 -2.31 -6.89 5.29
N ILE A 153 -1.56 -6.36 6.26
CA ILE A 153 -0.98 -7.06 7.42
C ILE A 153 -1.78 -6.72 8.67
#